data_AF-A0AAW8G118-F1
#
_entry.id   AF-A0AAW8G118-F1
#
_cell.length_a   1.000
_cell.length_b   1.000
_cell.length_c   1.000
_cell.angle_alpha   90.00
_cell.angle_beta   90.00
_cell.angle_gamma   90.00
#
_symmetry.space_group_name_H-M   'P 1'
#
loop_
_entity.id
_entity.type
_entity.pdbx_description
1 polymer ?
#
loop_
_entity_poly.entity_id
_entity_poly.type
_entity_poly.pdbx_seq_one_letter_code
_entity_poly.pdbx_strand_id
1 'polypeptide(L)'
;MKFHKEIFRYKVAVGLALKKLRTEILIDKKPMTQQYLNDDISEKYNKSWNSAREETLPNTTLENLYVICNYFEIEIDNFFKIVKNITDKEIDEAIRSKKKLSTIYKNI
;
A
#
# COMPACT_ATOMS: atom_id res chain seq x y z
N MET A 1 10.83 -11.32 -18.55
CA MET A 1 10.82 -9.87 -18.27
C MET A 1 9.41 -9.27 -18.19
N LYS A 2 8.57 -9.31 -19.24
CA LYS A 2 7.23 -8.65 -19.24
C LYS A 2 6.36 -9.00 -18.02
N PHE A 3 6.12 -10.29 -17.77
CA PHE A 3 5.34 -10.75 -16.62
C PHE A 3 5.89 -10.25 -15.27
N HIS A 4 7.21 -10.21 -15.11
CA HIS A 4 7.83 -9.75 -13.87
C HIS A 4 7.65 -8.24 -13.68
N LYS A 5 7.69 -7.46 -14.77
CA LYS A 5 7.36 -6.03 -14.76
C LYS A 5 5.89 -5.80 -14.41
N GLU A 6 4.98 -6.60 -14.95
CA GLU A 6 3.55 -6.53 -14.62
C GLU A 6 3.31 -6.82 -13.13
N ILE A 7 3.92 -7.87 -12.58
CA ILE A 7 3.84 -8.18 -11.15
C ILE A 7 4.43 -7.05 -10.30
N PHE A 8 5.55 -6.46 -10.72
CA PHE A 8 6.14 -5.33 -10.00
C PHE A 8 5.20 -4.11 -10.00
N ARG A 9 4.62 -3.77 -11.16
CA ARG A 9 3.63 -2.69 -11.27
C ARG A 9 2.41 -2.95 -10.39
N TYR A 10 1.92 -4.19 -10.36
CA TYR A 10 0.82 -4.58 -9.49
C TYR A 10 1.15 -4.38 -8.00
N LYS A 11 2.35 -4.76 -7.55
CA LYS A 11 2.81 -4.48 -6.18
C LYS A 11 2.85 -2.99 -5.87
N VAL A 12 3.30 -2.16 -6.81
CA VAL A 12 3.27 -0.70 -6.64
C VAL A 12 1.83 -0.20 -6.51
N ALA A 13 0.90 -0.70 -7.33
CA ALA A 13 -0.51 -0.35 -7.22
C ALA A 13 -1.11 -0.72 -5.85
N VAL A 14 -0.79 -1.91 -5.31
CA VAL A 14 -1.18 -2.31 -3.95
C VAL A 14 -0.64 -1.34 -2.90
N GLY A 15 0.64 -0.95 -3.00
CA GLY A 15 1.22 0.02 -2.07
C GLY A 15 0.58 1.41 -2.14
N LEU A 16 0.21 1.85 -3.34
CA LEU A 16 -0.54 3.10 -3.55
C LEU A 16 -1.95 3.03 -2.97
N ALA A 17 -2.65 1.92 -3.15
CA ALA A 17 -3.97 1.69 -2.56
C ALA A 17 -3.93 1.75 -1.02
N LEU A 18 -2.95 1.08 -0.39
CA LEU A 18 -2.74 1.12 1.06
C LEU A 18 -2.46 2.55 1.56
N LYS A 19 -1.62 3.29 0.84
CA LYS A 19 -1.34 4.70 1.16
C LYS A 19 -2.60 5.54 1.06
N LYS A 20 -3.40 5.34 0.01
CA LYS A 20 -4.65 6.07 -0.24
C LYS A 20 -5.64 5.86 0.91
N LEU A 21 -5.91 4.61 1.28
CA LEU A 21 -6.76 4.25 2.42
C LEU A 21 -6.35 4.98 3.70
N ARG A 22 -5.05 4.97 4.02
CA ARG A 22 -4.54 5.69 5.18
C ARG A 22 -4.78 7.19 5.08
N THR A 23 -4.43 7.81 3.96
CA THR A 23 -4.47 9.28 3.82
C THR A 23 -5.88 9.86 3.70
N GLU A 24 -6.87 9.04 3.39
CA GLU A 24 -8.29 9.46 3.38
C GLU A 24 -8.84 9.64 4.80
N ILE A 25 -8.27 8.99 5.81
CA ILE A 25 -8.62 9.23 7.22
C ILE A 25 -7.91 10.47 7.75
N LEU A 26 -8.69 11.35 8.39
CA LEU A 26 -8.19 12.57 9.01
C LEU A 26 -8.14 12.44 10.54
N ILE A 27 -6.95 12.63 11.11
CA ILE A 27 -6.70 12.78 12.55
C ILE A 27 -6.39 14.25 12.81
N ASP A 28 -7.18 14.93 13.63
CA ASP A 28 -7.07 16.38 13.88
C ASP A 28 -7.01 17.20 12.57
N LYS A 29 -7.88 16.84 11.61
CA LYS A 29 -7.98 17.45 10.27
C LYS A 29 -6.73 17.27 9.38
N LYS A 30 -5.79 16.41 9.75
CA LYS A 30 -4.61 16.06 8.94
C LYS A 30 -4.67 14.60 8.52
N PRO A 31 -4.17 14.24 7.32
CA PRO A 31 -4.09 12.84 6.92
C PRO A 31 -3.36 12.00 7.96
N MET A 32 -3.92 10.84 8.31
CA MET A 32 -3.31 9.88 9.24
C MET A 32 -1.86 9.61 8.84
N THR A 33 -0.92 9.61 9.79
CA THR A 33 0.49 9.34 9.51
C THR A 33 0.77 7.84 9.48
N GLN A 34 1.89 7.44 8.86
CA GLN A 34 2.33 6.04 8.88
C GLN A 34 2.61 5.55 10.31
N GLN A 35 3.20 6.43 11.14
CA GLN A 35 3.47 6.14 12.54
C GLN A 35 2.18 5.85 13.30
N TYR A 36 1.18 6.72 13.14
CA TYR A 36 -0.13 6.54 13.77
C TYR A 36 -0.74 5.17 13.40
N LEU A 37 -0.76 4.82 12.11
CA LEU A 37 -1.29 3.53 11.66
C LEU A 37 -0.52 2.35 12.26
N ASN A 38 0.81 2.45 12.35
CA ASN A 38 1.63 1.38 12.92
C ASN A 38 1.30 1.17 14.40
N ASP A 39 1.18 2.26 15.16
CA ASP A 39 0.91 2.22 16.59
C ASP A 39 -0.51 1.67 16.87
N ASP A 40 -1.51 2.14 16.13
CA ASP A 40 -2.91 1.72 16.32
C ASP A 40 -3.14 0.25 15.91
N ILE A 41 -2.49 -0.24 14.84
CA ILE A 41 -2.51 -1.67 14.50
C ILE A 41 -1.83 -2.50 15.59
N SER A 42 -0.70 -2.02 16.11
CA SER A 42 0.03 -2.72 17.17
C SER A 42 -0.82 -2.83 18.43
N GLU A 43 -1.56 -1.77 18.79
CA GLU A 43 -2.45 -1.77 19.95
C GLU A 43 -3.67 -2.67 19.74
N LYS A 44 -4.38 -2.53 18.61
CA LYS A 44 -5.63 -3.25 18.34
C LYS A 44 -5.45 -4.75 18.09
N TYR A 45 -4.38 -5.13 17.40
CA TYR A 45 -4.18 -6.51 16.93
C TYR A 45 -2.99 -7.21 17.58
N ASN A 46 -2.27 -6.55 18.49
CA ASN A 46 -1.01 -7.06 19.07
C ASN A 46 -0.02 -7.52 17.97
N LYS A 47 0.07 -6.76 16.89
CA LYS A 47 0.84 -7.10 15.68
C LYS A 47 1.71 -5.94 15.25
N SER A 48 3.01 -6.20 15.06
CA SER A 48 3.91 -5.21 14.46
C SER A 48 3.49 -4.92 13.01
N TRP A 49 3.35 -3.63 12.70
CA TRP A 49 3.01 -3.15 11.36
C TRP A 49 4.09 -2.21 10.82
N ASN A 50 4.36 -2.31 9.52
CA ASN A 50 5.31 -1.43 8.84
C ASN A 50 4.66 -0.82 7.59
N SER A 51 3.85 0.22 7.84
CA SER A 51 3.18 1.00 6.79
C SER A 51 4.16 1.53 5.74
N ALA A 52 5.38 1.95 6.13
CA ALA A 52 6.36 2.45 5.17
C ALA A 52 6.77 1.40 4.11
N ARG A 53 6.93 0.14 4.54
CA ARG A 53 7.20 -1.00 3.64
C ARG A 53 5.99 -1.32 2.79
N GLU A 54 4.84 -1.50 3.42
CA GLU A 54 3.58 -1.89 2.77
C GLU A 54 3.13 -0.86 1.72
N GLU A 55 3.37 0.43 1.94
CA GLU A 55 3.01 1.50 1.00
C GLU A 55 4.06 1.80 -0.08
N THR A 56 5.23 1.14 -0.03
CA THR A 56 6.30 1.39 -1.00
C THR A 56 6.51 0.22 -1.94
N LEU A 57 6.72 -0.97 -1.39
CA LEU A 57 6.85 -2.20 -2.16
C LEU A 57 6.35 -3.34 -1.25
N PRO A 58 5.03 -3.53 -1.20
CA PRO A 58 4.41 -4.40 -0.23
C PRO A 58 4.91 -5.83 -0.33
N ASN A 59 4.93 -6.48 0.83
CA ASN A 59 4.98 -7.93 0.94
C ASN A 59 3.73 -8.40 1.70
N THR A 60 2.57 -7.87 1.29
CA THR A 60 1.28 -8.12 1.93
C THR A 60 0.96 -9.61 1.85
N THR A 61 0.90 -10.25 3.01
CA THR A 61 0.39 -11.61 3.17
C THR A 61 -1.14 -11.60 3.26
N LEU A 62 -1.78 -12.77 3.19
CA LEU A 62 -3.23 -12.88 3.43
C LEU A 62 -3.64 -12.37 4.81
N GLU A 63 -2.80 -12.62 5.82
CA GLU A 63 -2.99 -12.11 7.18
C GLU A 63 -2.94 -10.57 7.20
N ASN A 64 -1.94 -9.96 6.55
CA ASN A 64 -1.83 -8.50 6.47
C ASN A 64 -3.01 -7.88 5.71
N LEU A 65 -3.48 -8.55 4.66
CA LEU A 65 -4.66 -8.13 3.91
C LEU A 65 -5.91 -8.16 4.79
N TYR A 66 -6.11 -9.22 5.57
CA TYR A 66 -7.20 -9.31 6.53
C TYR A 66 -7.13 -8.18 7.57
N VAL A 67 -5.96 -7.96 8.18
CA VAL A 67 -5.76 -6.89 9.18
C VAL A 67 -6.12 -5.52 8.62
N ILE A 68 -5.66 -5.19 7.40
CA ILE A 68 -5.96 -3.90 6.78
C ILE A 68 -7.44 -3.77 6.43
N CYS A 69 -8.04 -4.81 5.86
CA CYS A 69 -9.46 -4.79 5.52
C CYS A 69 -10.32 -4.62 6.79
N ASN A 70 -9.98 -5.33 7.86
CA ASN A 70 -10.68 -5.22 9.13
C ASN A 70 -10.46 -3.85 9.79
N TYR A 71 -9.23 -3.32 9.80
CA TYR A 71 -8.90 -2.02 10.39
C TYR A 71 -9.62 -0.85 9.71
N PHE A 72 -9.71 -0.86 8.37
CA PHE A 72 -10.39 0.17 7.60
C PHE A 72 -11.88 -0.12 7.38
N GLU A 73 -12.41 -1.21 7.95
CA GLU A 73 -13.80 -1.66 7.77
C GLU A 73 -14.21 -1.78 6.29
N ILE A 74 -13.30 -2.26 5.45
CA ILE A 74 -13.54 -2.48 4.01
C ILE A 74 -13.62 -3.97 3.68
N GLU A 75 -14.52 -4.33 2.78
CA GLU A 75 -14.57 -5.67 2.22
C GLU A 75 -13.37 -5.91 1.28
N ILE A 76 -12.91 -7.17 1.22
CA ILE A 76 -11.72 -7.56 0.46
C ILE A 76 -11.86 -7.32 -1.05
N ASP A 77 -13.07 -7.48 -1.60
CA ASP A 77 -13.35 -7.20 -3.00
C ASP A 77 -13.27 -5.69 -3.29
N ASN A 78 -13.74 -4.85 -2.35
CA ASN A 78 -13.60 -3.40 -2.44
C ASN A 78 -12.13 -2.97 -2.38
N PHE A 79 -11.30 -3.61 -1.56
CA PHE A 79 -9.85 -3.39 -1.59
C PHE A 79 -9.27 -3.61 -3.00
N PHE A 80 -9.61 -4.74 -3.65
CA PHE A 80 -9.11 -5.02 -5.00
C PHE A 80 -9.71 -4.11 -6.07
N LYS A 81 -10.93 -3.58 -5.89
CA LYS A 81 -11.47 -2.50 -6.74
C LYS A 81 -10.62 -1.23 -6.62
N ILE A 82 -10.19 -0.86 -5.41
CA ILE A 82 -9.30 0.29 -5.20
C ILE A 82 -7.96 0.06 -5.92
N VAL A 83 -7.35 -1.11 -5.76
CA VAL A 83 -6.10 -1.48 -6.45
C VAL A 83 -6.26 -1.40 -7.97
N LYS A 84 -7.37 -1.94 -8.51
CA LYS A 84 -7.67 -1.92 -9.95
C LYS A 84 -7.88 -0.50 -10.48
N ASN A 85 -8.35 0.42 -9.65
CA ASN A 85 -8.59 1.81 -10.03
C ASN A 85 -7.32 2.68 -10.00
N ILE A 86 -6.18 2.17 -9.52
CA ILE A 86 -4.90 2.87 -9.63
C ILE A 86 -4.47 2.88 -11.10
N THR A 87 -4.28 4.09 -11.65
CA THR A 87 -3.96 4.27 -13.07
C THR A 87 -2.50 3.96 -13.38
N ASP A 88 -2.22 3.59 -14.63
CA ASP A 88 -0.84 3.41 -15.10
C ASP A 88 0.03 4.64 -14.90
N LYS A 89 -0.58 5.84 -14.98
CA LYS A 89 0.09 7.12 -14.73
C LYS A 89 0.54 7.23 -13.27
N GLU A 90 -0.33 6.93 -12.31
CA GLU A 90 0.01 6.95 -10.88
C GLU A 90 1.12 5.93 -10.55
N ILE A 91 1.06 4.75 -11.16
CA ILE A 91 2.09 3.72 -11.00
C ILE A 91 3.44 4.22 -11.54
N ASP A 92 3.46 4.78 -12.74
CA ASP A 92 4.66 5.31 -13.37
C ASP A 92 5.28 6.46 -12.55
N GLU A 93 4.44 7.39 -12.07
CA GLU A 93 4.87 8.49 -11.21
C GLU A 93 5.47 7.98 -9.89
N ALA A 94 4.85 6.98 -9.26
CA ALA A 94 5.37 6.35 -8.06
C ALA A 94 6.73 5.67 -8.29
N ILE A 95 6.90 4.97 -9.40
CA ILE A 95 8.17 4.32 -9.77
C ILE A 95 9.26 5.35 -10.02
N ARG A 96 8.95 6.43 -10.75
CA ARG A 96 9.94 7.46 -11.13
C ARG A 96 10.34 8.35 -9.94
N SER A 97 9.40 8.69 -9.07
CA SER A 97 9.64 9.55 -7.91
C SER A 97 10.53 8.92 -6.83
N LYS A 98 10.60 7.59 -6.76
CA LYS A 98 11.39 6.87 -5.76
C LYS A 98 12.61 6.19 -6.39
N LYS A 99 13.83 6.66 -6.07
CA LYS A 99 15.10 6.09 -6.57
C LYS A 99 15.16 4.57 -6.43
N LYS A 100 14.75 4.03 -5.27
CA LYS A 100 14.71 2.58 -5.02
C LYS A 100 13.83 1.82 -6.02
N LEU A 101 12.61 2.30 -6.27
CA LEU A 101 11.68 1.63 -7.18
C LEU A 101 12.16 1.72 -8.64
N SER A 102 12.65 2.88 -9.05
CA SER A 102 13.25 3.11 -10.36
C SER A 102 14.41 2.14 -10.64
N THR A 103 15.35 1.99 -9.68
CA THR A 103 16.47 1.05 -9.82
C THR A 103 16.00 -0.39 -9.95
N ILE A 104 15.06 -0.83 -9.10
CA ILE A 104 14.55 -2.20 -9.17
C ILE A 104 13.87 -2.44 -10.51
N TYR A 105 12.99 -1.53 -10.95
CA TYR A 105 12.22 -1.68 -12.18
C TYR A 105 13.10 -1.77 -13.44
N LYS A 106 14.22 -1.03 -13.47
CA LYS A 106 15.20 -1.09 -14.58
C LYS A 106 15.91 -2.44 -14.68
N ASN A 107 16.04 -3.15 -13.56
CA ASN A 107 16.78 -4.41 -13.44
C ASN A 107 15.88 -5.67 -13.54
N ILE A 108 14.58 -5.50 -13.79
CA ILE A 108 13.60 -6.57 -14.08
C ILE A 108 13.46 -6.76 -15.58
#